data_AF-A0A820TAH6-F1
#
_entry.id   AF-A0A820TAH6-F1
#
_cell.length_a   1.000
_cell.length_b   1.000
_cell.length_c   1.000
_cell.angle_alpha   90.00
_cell.angle_beta   90.00
_cell.angle_gamma   90.00
#
_symmetry.space_group_name_H-M   'P 1'
#
loop_
_entity.id
_entity.type
_entity.pdbx_description
1 polymer ?
#
loop_
_entity_poly.entity_id
_entity_poly.type
_entity_poly.pdbx_seq_one_letter_code
_entity_poly.pdbx_strand_id
1 'polypeptide(L)'
;MCWSSTLNSFIIITNKNGVFLMNENLTSLECIQTIEKKRWLSCTCSDSTLFLTTNESGSNIFQFNLLLSFHFMKQWKSPQSCNSDEVINNIAYNNETFALIIENETNNKKRIELQSLSIFDPLWSTIFNAAYDFVPWNNRVCVLKYNEWLVIDYGNSRLFHVSKDGQ
;
A
#
# COMPACT_ATOMS: atom_id res chain seq x y z
N MET A 1 -7.73 1.49 3.17
CA MET A 1 -8.15 2.84 3.61
C MET A 1 -6.93 3.56 4.12
N CYS A 2 -6.83 4.87 3.91
CA CYS A 2 -5.80 5.72 4.50
C CYS A 2 -6.41 7.08 4.90
N TRP A 3 -5.78 7.78 5.82
CA TRP A 3 -6.19 9.12 6.24
C TRP A 3 -5.35 10.17 5.51
N SER A 4 -6.00 11.16 4.89
CA SER A 4 -5.34 12.32 4.30
C SER A 4 -5.56 13.53 5.20
N SER A 5 -4.48 14.04 5.81
CA SER A 5 -4.52 15.26 6.61
C SER A 5 -4.89 16.48 5.75
N THR A 6 -4.40 16.53 4.51
CA THR A 6 -4.68 17.62 3.56
C THR A 6 -6.15 17.74 3.18
N LEU A 7 -6.85 16.60 3.04
CA LEU A 7 -8.27 16.58 2.73
C LEU A 7 -9.16 16.50 3.99
N ASN A 8 -8.56 16.38 5.17
CA ASN A 8 -9.23 16.05 6.44
C ASN A 8 -10.27 14.92 6.29
N SER A 9 -9.88 13.86 5.57
CA SER A 9 -10.80 12.81 5.15
C SER A 9 -10.10 11.46 5.02
N PHE A 10 -10.86 10.38 5.23
CA PHE A 10 -10.46 9.03 4.87
C PHE A 10 -10.63 8.79 3.36
N ILE A 11 -9.62 8.20 2.75
CA ILE A 11 -9.66 7.67 1.39
C ILE A 11 -9.93 6.17 1.47
N ILE A 12 -11.06 5.74 0.92
CA ILE A 12 -11.54 4.37 0.96
C ILE A 12 -11.50 3.78 -0.44
N ILE A 13 -10.81 2.66 -0.58
CA ILE A 13 -10.91 1.80 -1.76
C ILE A 13 -11.93 0.71 -1.49
N THR A 14 -12.72 0.37 -2.51
CA THR A 14 -13.76 -0.67 -2.38
C THR A 14 -13.56 -1.77 -3.41
N ASN A 15 -14.10 -2.95 -3.11
CA ASN A 15 -14.07 -4.10 -4.02
C ASN A 15 -14.88 -3.87 -5.31
N LYS A 16 -15.68 -2.80 -5.40
CA LYS A 16 -16.35 -2.34 -6.62
C LYS A 16 -15.51 -1.35 -7.43
N ASN A 17 -14.20 -1.31 -7.18
CA ASN A 17 -13.18 -0.61 -7.96
C ASN A 17 -13.26 0.93 -7.90
N GLY A 18 -14.08 1.48 -7.00
CA GLY A 18 -14.16 2.92 -6.77
C GLY A 18 -13.26 3.36 -5.62
N VAL A 19 -12.77 4.60 -5.72
CA VAL A 19 -12.11 5.33 -4.63
C VAL A 19 -13.09 6.36 -4.11
N PHE A 20 -13.23 6.44 -2.79
CA PHE A 20 -14.19 7.29 -2.12
C PHE A 20 -13.51 8.15 -1.07
N LEU A 21 -14.07 9.34 -0.86
CA LEU A 21 -13.76 10.21 0.26
C LEU A 21 -14.85 10.10 1.32
N MET A 22 -14.42 9.94 2.57
CA MET A 22 -15.28 9.97 3.73
C MET A 22 -14.74 11.00 4.71
N ASN A 23 -15.53 12.01 5.02
CA ASN A 23 -15.13 13.06 5.95
C ASN A 23 -14.99 12.51 7.39
N GLU A 24 -14.32 13.27 8.25
CA GLU A 24 -14.10 12.92 9.67
C GLU A 24 -15.40 12.65 10.44
N ASN A 25 -16.47 13.37 10.09
CA ASN A 25 -17.78 13.21 10.73
C ASN A 25 -18.55 11.96 10.25
N LEU A 26 -17.99 11.20 9.30
CA LEU A 26 -18.57 9.98 8.73
C LEU A 26 -19.97 10.17 8.11
N THR A 27 -20.35 11.41 7.76
CA THR A 27 -21.72 11.74 7.35
C THR A 27 -21.96 11.55 5.86
N SER A 28 -20.91 11.54 5.05
CA SER A 28 -21.02 11.46 3.60
C SER A 28 -19.86 10.67 3.01
N LEU A 29 -20.20 9.81 2.04
CA LEU A 29 -19.26 9.06 1.23
C LEU A 29 -19.37 9.54 -0.22
N GLU A 30 -18.33 10.20 -0.71
CA GLU A 30 -18.28 10.74 -2.07
C GLU A 30 -17.39 9.87 -2.96
N CYS A 31 -17.85 9.52 -4.15
CA CYS A 31 -17.03 8.77 -5.11
C CYS A 31 -16.13 9.74 -5.90
N ILE A 32 -14.83 9.50 -5.89
CA ILE A 32 -13.87 10.23 -6.72
C ILE A 32 -14.00 9.73 -8.16
N GLN A 33 -14.57 10.54 -9.04
CA GLN A 33 -14.80 10.17 -10.45
C GLN A 33 -13.54 10.29 -11.33
N THR A 34 -12.54 11.07 -10.90
CA THR A 34 -11.31 11.33 -11.66
C THR A 34 -10.35 10.14 -11.68
N ILE A 35 -10.44 9.26 -10.69
CA ILE A 35 -9.65 8.02 -10.64
C ILE A 35 -10.40 6.94 -11.41
N GLU A 36 -9.75 6.42 -12.46
CA GLU A 36 -10.29 5.30 -13.24
C GLU A 36 -10.58 4.09 -12.34
N LYS A 37 -11.70 3.42 -12.60
CA LYS A 37 -12.06 2.20 -11.88
C LYS A 37 -11.09 1.08 -12.24
N LYS A 38 -10.29 0.63 -11.28
CA LYS A 38 -9.43 -0.56 -11.40
C LYS A 38 -9.61 -1.46 -10.18
N ARG A 39 -9.12 -2.69 -10.27
CA ARG A 39 -9.08 -3.61 -9.13
C ARG A 39 -8.04 -3.12 -8.12
N TRP A 40 -8.39 -2.12 -7.32
CA TRP A 40 -7.52 -1.56 -6.30
C TRP A 40 -7.41 -2.52 -5.10
N LEU A 41 -6.21 -2.70 -4.55
CA LEU A 41 -5.94 -3.61 -3.44
C LEU A 41 -5.62 -2.87 -2.14
N SER A 42 -4.70 -1.91 -2.21
CA SER A 42 -4.26 -1.15 -1.04
C SER A 42 -3.98 0.31 -1.40
N CYS A 43 -3.94 1.17 -0.38
CA CYS A 43 -3.71 2.59 -0.54
C CYS A 43 -2.94 3.17 0.64
N THR A 44 -2.14 4.20 0.35
CA THR A 44 -1.49 5.07 1.33
C THR A 44 -1.40 6.48 0.76
N CYS A 45 -1.08 7.48 1.57
CA CYS A 45 -0.93 8.85 1.08
C CYS A 45 0.12 9.63 1.88
N SER A 46 0.76 10.57 1.20
CA SER A 46 1.45 11.70 1.81
C SER A 46 0.51 12.89 1.91
N ASP A 47 1.04 14.06 2.28
CA ASP A 47 0.28 15.31 2.31
C ASP A 47 -0.26 15.69 0.92
N SER A 48 0.50 15.47 -0.14
CA SER A 48 0.11 15.92 -1.49
C SER A 48 -0.28 14.80 -2.45
N THR A 49 -0.11 13.54 -2.05
CA THR A 49 -0.11 12.42 -2.99
C THR A 49 -0.82 11.20 -2.44
N LEU A 50 -1.69 10.62 -3.26
CA LEU A 50 -2.31 9.31 -3.04
C LEU A 50 -1.55 8.26 -3.85
N PHE A 51 -1.28 7.13 -3.20
CA PHE A 51 -0.70 5.95 -3.82
C PHE A 51 -1.70 4.79 -3.75
N LEU A 52 -1.92 4.12 -4.88
CA LEU A 52 -2.83 2.97 -4.99
C LEU A 52 -2.10 1.76 -5.59
N THR A 53 -2.36 0.57 -5.07
CA THR A 53 -1.85 -0.69 -5.65
C THR A 53 -2.97 -1.47 -6.36
N THR A 54 -2.64 -2.19 -7.43
CA THR A 54 -3.60 -3.09 -8.09
C THR A 54 -3.66 -4.47 -7.44
N ASN A 55 -4.79 -5.17 -7.61
CA ASN A 55 -5.06 -6.53 -7.13
C ASN A 55 -4.89 -7.54 -8.27
N GLU A 56 -3.64 -7.71 -8.69
CA GLU A 56 -3.24 -8.61 -9.77
C GLU A 56 -1.75 -8.97 -9.61
N SER A 57 -1.34 -10.13 -10.13
CA SER A 57 0.07 -10.51 -10.25
C SER A 57 0.83 -9.48 -11.09
N GLY A 58 2.03 -9.11 -10.65
CA GLY A 58 2.75 -7.96 -11.20
C GLY A 58 2.11 -6.64 -10.81
N SER A 59 1.60 -6.56 -9.58
CA SER A 59 0.89 -5.40 -9.03
C SER A 59 1.57 -4.08 -9.36
N ASN A 60 0.78 -3.13 -9.84
CA ASN A 60 1.22 -1.79 -10.20
C ASN A 60 1.04 -0.84 -9.01
N ILE A 61 1.90 0.18 -8.89
CA ILE A 61 1.69 1.31 -7.97
C ILE A 61 1.36 2.55 -8.80
N PHE A 62 0.24 3.21 -8.48
CA PHE A 62 -0.21 4.43 -9.13
C PHE A 62 -0.07 5.61 -8.18
N GLN A 63 0.37 6.75 -8.71
CA GLN A 63 0.53 8.01 -8.01
C GLN A 63 -0.51 9.03 -8.52
N PHE A 64 -1.24 9.66 -7.60
CA PHE A 64 -2.20 10.71 -7.89
C PHE A 64 -1.93 11.94 -7.04
N ASN A 65 -2.10 13.13 -7.62
CA ASN A 65 -1.99 14.39 -6.89
C ASN A 65 -3.32 14.73 -6.20
N LEU A 66 -3.32 14.78 -4.86
CA LEU A 66 -4.51 15.06 -4.05
C LEU A 66 -5.08 16.46 -4.31
N LEU A 67 -4.22 17.46 -4.46
CA LEU A 67 -4.59 18.87 -4.60
C LEU A 67 -5.10 19.22 -6.00
N LEU A 68 -4.73 18.43 -7.02
CA LEU A 68 -5.19 18.59 -8.40
C LEU A 68 -6.32 17.60 -8.71
N SER A 69 -7.30 17.48 -7.81
CA SER A 69 -8.48 16.63 -7.99
C SER A 69 -8.13 15.17 -8.34
N PHE A 70 -7.12 14.60 -7.67
CA PHE A 70 -6.61 13.26 -7.93
C PHE A 70 -6.07 13.06 -9.35
N HIS A 71 -5.43 14.09 -9.92
CA HIS A 71 -4.78 13.96 -11.23
C HIS A 71 -3.73 12.85 -11.21
N PHE A 72 -3.76 11.98 -12.20
CA PHE A 72 -2.77 10.93 -12.37
C PHE A 72 -1.39 11.53 -12.64
N MET A 73 -0.39 11.10 -11.88
CA MET A 73 0.98 11.62 -11.98
C MET A 73 1.90 10.61 -12.65
N LYS A 74 1.97 9.40 -12.10
CA LYS A 74 2.94 8.37 -12.49
C LYS A 74 2.41 6.98 -12.15
N GLN A 75 2.90 5.98 -12.86
CA GLN A 75 2.70 4.56 -12.55
C GLN A 75 4.05 3.84 -12.54
N TRP A 76 4.25 3.00 -11.54
CA TRP A 76 5.30 1.99 -11.51
C TRP A 76 4.67 0.64 -11.85
N LYS A 77 5.26 -0.05 -12.84
CA LYS A 77 4.79 -1.34 -13.34
C LYS A 77 5.77 -2.44 -12.97
N SER A 78 5.31 -3.69 -12.91
CA SER A 78 6.23 -4.84 -12.86
C SER A 78 7.21 -4.79 -14.05
N PRO A 79 8.52 -5.07 -13.86
CA PRO A 79 9.16 -5.59 -12.62
C PRO A 79 9.61 -4.50 -11.64
N GLN A 80 9.35 -3.22 -11.92
CA GLN A 80 9.79 -2.12 -11.07
C GLN A 80 9.03 -2.05 -9.74
N SER A 81 7.72 -2.33 -9.73
CA SER A 81 6.88 -2.35 -8.52
C SER A 81 6.99 -3.63 -7.70
N CYS A 82 6.93 -4.78 -8.37
CA CYS A 82 7.19 -6.11 -7.83
C CYS A 82 7.44 -7.05 -9.02
N ASN A 83 7.83 -8.30 -8.77
CA ASN A 83 7.94 -9.28 -9.86
C ASN A 83 6.57 -9.62 -10.46
N SER A 84 6.57 -10.20 -11.67
CA SER A 84 5.34 -10.53 -12.40
C SER A 84 4.48 -11.59 -11.72
N ASP A 85 5.07 -12.42 -10.87
CA ASP A 85 4.43 -13.47 -10.07
C ASP A 85 4.12 -13.01 -8.63
N GLU A 86 4.23 -11.71 -8.38
CA GLU A 86 4.05 -11.11 -7.05
C GLU A 86 2.88 -10.14 -6.99
N VAL A 87 2.30 -10.02 -5.79
CA VAL A 87 1.20 -9.09 -5.48
C VAL A 87 1.60 -8.20 -4.30
N ILE A 88 1.30 -6.91 -4.41
CA ILE A 88 1.52 -5.94 -3.33
C ILE A 88 0.25 -5.89 -2.46
N ASN A 89 0.25 -6.68 -1.39
CA ASN A 89 -0.88 -6.82 -0.46
C ASN A 89 -1.10 -5.59 0.41
N ASN A 90 -0.03 -4.88 0.75
CA ASN A 90 -0.13 -3.67 1.56
C ASN A 90 0.99 -2.68 1.23
N ILE A 91 0.67 -1.39 1.34
CA ILE A 91 1.59 -0.27 1.13
C ILE A 91 1.42 0.73 2.27
N ALA A 92 2.54 1.23 2.81
CA ALA A 92 2.57 2.37 3.71
C ALA A 92 3.67 3.33 3.28
N TYR A 93 3.33 4.63 3.18
CA TYR A 93 4.27 5.69 2.85
C TYR A 93 4.79 6.35 4.13
N ASN A 94 6.09 6.64 4.17
CA ASN A 94 6.69 7.51 5.17
C ASN A 94 7.99 8.10 4.63
N ASN A 95 8.16 9.43 4.70
CA ASN A 95 9.42 10.12 4.42
C ASN A 95 10.14 9.62 3.15
N GLU A 96 9.49 9.73 1.99
CA GLU A 96 10.03 9.30 0.68
C GLU A 96 10.36 7.80 0.56
N THR A 97 9.76 6.97 1.41
CA THR A 97 9.89 5.50 1.32
C THR A 97 8.52 4.83 1.33
N PHE A 98 8.46 3.65 0.70
CA PHE A 98 7.36 2.70 0.84
C PHE A 98 7.80 1.51 1.66
N ALA A 99 7.02 1.16 2.68
CA ALA A 99 7.02 -0.20 3.20
C ALA A 99 5.94 -0.99 2.46
N LEU A 100 6.35 -2.08 1.82
CA LEU A 100 5.52 -2.95 1.01
C LEU A 100 5.44 -4.33 1.65
N ILE A 101 4.25 -4.90 1.71
CA ILE A 101 4.07 -6.33 1.95
C ILE A 101 3.82 -6.99 0.59
N ILE A 102 4.76 -7.79 0.15
CA ILE A 102 4.76 -8.44 -1.16
C ILE A 102 4.61 -9.94 -0.96
N GLU A 103 3.69 -10.55 -1.68
CA GLU A 103 3.46 -12.00 -1.71
C GLU A 103 3.78 -12.54 -3.09
N ASN A 104 4.52 -13.64 -3.13
CA ASN A 104 4.75 -14.39 -4.36
C ASN A 104 3.69 -15.49 -4.46
N GLU A 105 2.84 -15.42 -5.48
CA GLU A 105 1.70 -16.33 -5.65
C GLU A 105 2.12 -17.75 -6.06
N THR A 106 3.34 -17.95 -6.57
CA THR A 106 3.81 -19.26 -7.03
C THR A 106 4.36 -20.12 -5.91
N ASN A 107 4.98 -19.49 -4.89
CA ASN A 107 5.68 -20.20 -3.81
C ASN A 107 5.19 -19.81 -2.41
N ASN A 108 4.15 -18.97 -2.32
CA ASN A 108 3.54 -18.49 -1.07
C ASN A 108 4.53 -17.82 -0.10
N LYS A 109 5.66 -17.30 -0.59
CA LYS A 109 6.58 -16.51 0.24
C LYS A 109 6.06 -15.08 0.36
N LYS A 110 6.11 -14.54 1.57
CA LYS A 110 5.83 -13.15 1.85
C LYS A 110 7.11 -12.45 2.28
N ARG A 111 7.27 -11.21 1.86
CA ARG A 111 8.34 -10.33 2.34
C ARG A 111 7.79 -8.98 2.67
N ILE A 112 8.43 -8.34 3.64
CA ILE A 112 8.36 -6.90 3.77
C ILE A 112 9.57 -6.30 3.05
N GLU A 113 9.33 -5.24 2.29
CA GLU A 113 10.35 -4.54 1.55
C GLU A 113 10.21 -3.04 1.82
N LEU A 114 11.32 -2.39 2.16
CA LEU A 114 11.39 -0.94 2.22
C LEU A 114 12.02 -0.43 0.93
N GLN A 115 11.32 0.43 0.21
CA GLN A 115 11.72 0.93 -1.10
C GLN A 115 11.83 2.45 -1.09
N SER A 116 12.88 3.00 -1.70
CA SER A 116 13.04 4.45 -1.85
C SER A 116 12.16 4.97 -2.98
N LEU A 117 11.40 6.06 -2.79
CA LEU A 117 10.55 6.62 -3.84
C LEU A 117 11.34 7.29 -4.97
N SER A 118 12.52 7.83 -4.66
CA SER A 118 13.31 8.64 -5.60
C SER A 118 13.98 7.80 -6.69
N ILE A 119 14.60 6.69 -6.28
CA ILE A 119 15.29 5.75 -7.17
C ILE A 119 14.47 4.49 -7.44
N PHE A 120 13.48 4.19 -6.59
CA PHE A 120 12.65 3.00 -6.67
C PHE A 120 13.42 1.69 -6.51
N ASP A 121 14.50 1.73 -5.73
CA ASP A 121 15.30 0.56 -5.36
C ASP A 121 14.99 0.12 -3.92
N PRO A 122 15.04 -1.21 -3.64
CA PRO A 122 14.92 -1.73 -2.29
C PRO A 122 16.06 -1.24 -1.40
N LEU A 123 15.72 -0.65 -0.27
CA LEU A 123 16.66 -0.30 0.80
C LEU A 123 16.98 -1.53 1.66
N TRP A 124 15.95 -2.32 1.98
CA TRP A 124 16.09 -3.63 2.61
C TRP A 124 14.86 -4.48 2.35
N SER A 125 15.02 -5.79 2.54
CA SER A 125 13.92 -6.75 2.45
C SER A 125 14.10 -7.89 3.42
N THR A 126 13.00 -8.28 4.10
CA THR A 126 12.97 -9.38 5.04
C THR A 126 11.83 -10.33 4.69
N ILE A 127 12.16 -11.61 4.54
CA ILE A 127 11.19 -12.67 4.29
C ILE A 127 10.58 -13.10 5.62
N PHE A 128 9.27 -13.29 5.65
CA PHE A 128 8.60 -13.93 6.76
C PHE A 128 7.71 -15.07 6.24
N ASN A 129 7.77 -16.21 6.92
CA ASN A 129 7.00 -17.39 6.52
C ASN A 129 5.52 -17.13 6.76
N ALA A 130 4.73 -17.12 5.69
CA ALA A 130 3.28 -17.10 5.78
C ALA A 130 2.77 -18.47 6.26
N ALA A 131 1.82 -18.48 7.20
CA ALA A 131 0.94 -19.64 7.36
C ALA A 131 0.22 -19.89 6.04
N TYR A 132 -0.24 -21.13 5.84
CA TYR A 132 -1.01 -21.59 4.68
C TYR A 132 -2.42 -20.95 4.59
N ASP A 133 -2.55 -19.67 4.88
CA ASP A 133 -3.81 -18.93 4.84
C ASP A 133 -3.97 -18.23 3.49
N PHE A 134 -4.98 -18.69 2.75
CA PHE A 134 -5.42 -18.26 1.42
C PHE A 134 -6.00 -16.83 1.35
N VAL A 135 -5.83 -16.00 2.38
CA VAL A 135 -6.46 -14.67 2.44
C VAL A 135 -5.39 -13.58 2.30
N PRO A 136 -5.22 -12.99 1.10
CA PRO A 136 -4.18 -11.98 0.83
C PRO A 136 -4.35 -10.68 1.64
N TRP A 137 -5.50 -10.47 2.28
CA TRP A 137 -5.86 -9.21 2.95
C TRP A 137 -5.51 -9.13 4.44
N ASN A 138 -4.84 -10.16 4.95
CA ASN A 138 -4.63 -10.36 6.38
C ASN A 138 -3.35 -9.68 6.90
N ASN A 139 -2.48 -9.21 6.02
CA ASN A 139 -1.23 -8.58 6.42
C ASN A 139 -1.30 -7.06 6.29
N ARG A 140 -0.83 -6.35 7.32
CA ARG A 140 -0.83 -4.89 7.37
C ARG A 140 0.54 -4.39 7.74
N VAL A 141 0.97 -3.30 7.12
CA VAL A 141 2.12 -2.53 7.58
C VAL A 141 1.63 -1.15 8.00
N CYS A 142 2.11 -0.68 9.14
CA CYS A 142 1.80 0.64 9.67
C CYS A 142 3.09 1.38 10.02
N VAL A 143 3.07 2.69 9.79
CA VAL A 143 4.16 3.59 10.17
C VAL A 143 4.13 3.81 11.68
N LEU A 144 5.28 3.68 12.32
CA LEU A 144 5.52 4.12 13.70
C LEU A 144 6.40 5.38 13.71
N LYS A 145 6.61 5.95 14.89
CA LYS A 145 7.57 7.07 15.04
C LYS A 145 8.98 6.63 14.61
N TYR A 146 9.81 7.60 14.25
CA TYR A 146 11.24 7.40 13.97
C TYR A 146 11.55 6.46 12.78
N ASN A 147 10.68 6.41 11.77
CA ASN A 147 10.82 5.56 10.57
C ASN A 147 10.86 4.06 10.86
N GLU A 148 10.15 3.65 11.91
CA GLU A 148 9.92 2.25 12.24
C GLU A 148 8.56 1.79 11.73
N TRP A 149 8.37 0.48 11.72
CA TRP A 149 7.19 -0.13 11.13
C TRP A 149 6.62 -1.20 12.04
N LEU A 150 5.30 -1.31 12.03
CA LEU A 150 4.59 -2.40 12.65
C LEU A 150 4.01 -3.28 11.55
N VAL A 151 4.39 -4.54 11.52
CA VAL A 151 3.87 -5.53 10.58
C VAL A 151 2.97 -6.49 11.32
N ILE A 152 1.70 -6.51 10.92
CA ILE A 152 0.71 -7.44 11.42
C ILE A 152 0.64 -8.58 10.42
N ASP A 153 0.97 -9.79 10.85
CA ASP A 153 0.83 -11.02 10.09
C ASP A 153 -0.28 -11.85 10.74
N TYR A 154 -1.52 -11.54 10.35
CA TYR A 154 -2.69 -12.12 10.99
C TYR A 154 -2.78 -13.63 10.78
N GLY A 155 -2.37 -14.14 9.61
CA GLY A 155 -2.44 -15.57 9.30
C GLY A 155 -1.58 -16.42 10.26
N ASN A 156 -0.45 -15.88 10.73
CA ASN A 156 0.37 -16.54 11.75
C ASN A 156 0.07 -16.06 13.18
N SER A 157 -0.88 -15.14 13.38
CA SER A 157 -1.08 -14.45 14.66
C SER A 157 0.20 -13.80 15.19
N ARG A 158 0.96 -13.15 14.31
CA ARG A 158 2.25 -12.51 14.65
C ARG A 158 2.19 -11.00 14.47
N LEU A 159 3.01 -10.34 15.26
CA LEU A 159 3.26 -8.91 15.19
C LEU A 159 4.77 -8.71 15.18
N PHE A 160 5.27 -8.01 14.17
CA PHE A 160 6.69 -7.66 14.06
C PHE A 160 6.83 -6.16 14.23
N HIS A 161 7.71 -5.75 15.12
CA HIS A 161 8.30 -4.42 15.06
C HIS A 161 9.49 -4.51 14.11
N VAL A 162 9.55 -3.62 13.14
CA VAL A 162 10.63 -3.56 12.17
C VAL A 162 11.28 -2.19 12.30
N SER A 163 12.55 -2.21 12.67
CA SER A 163 13.39 -1.02 12.76
C SER A 163 13.57 -0.34 11.41
N LYS A 164 14.08 0.90 11.42
CA LYS A 164 14.36 1.66 10.18
C LYS A 164 15.28 0.92 9.20
N ASP A 165 16.15 0.05 9.71
CA ASP A 165 17.16 -0.73 9.01
C ASP A 165 16.75 -2.19 8.75
N GLY A 166 15.51 -2.56 9.07
CA GLY A 166 14.93 -3.85 8.68
C GLY A 166 15.20 -5.02 9.63
N GLN A 167 15.73 -4.74 10.83
CA GLN A 167 15.84 -5.68 11.95
C GLN A 167 14.54 -5.78 12.72
#